data_AF-A5CCW8-F1
#
_entry.id   AF-A5CCW8-F1
#
_cell.length_a   1.000
_cell.length_b   1.000
_cell.length_c   1.000
_cell.angle_alpha   90.00
_cell.angle_beta   90.00
_cell.angle_gamma   90.00
#
_symmetry.space_group_name_H-M   'P 1'
#
loop_
_entity.id
_entity.type
_entity.pdbx_description
1 polymer ?
#
loop_
_entity_poly.entity_id
_entity_poly.type
_entity_poly.pdbx_seq_one_letter_code
_entity_poly.pdbx_strand_id
1 'polypeptide(L)'
;MDEVNLKIKERKMRTRRLIEMGGLVAKAKLDHLQTNTLFGAIVSLKETLTQHPNVQNHWTTIGKNIFDKEQQNKAAVILKFSSEPDENTKRYIRLHGLKWNSFRQEWCSNVKDIEALKNGLLNVQYKLELVS
;
A
#
# COMPACT_ATOMS: atom_id res chain seq x y z
N MET A 1 15.02 -10.83 -29.98
CA MET A 1 14.17 -11.21 -28.81
C MET A 1 14.16 -10.10 -27.75
N ASP A 2 15.22 -9.32 -27.63
CA ASP A 2 15.38 -8.31 -26.57
C ASP A 2 14.57 -7.01 -26.76
N GLU A 3 14.37 -6.54 -27.99
CA GLU A 3 13.64 -5.29 -28.24
C GLU A 3 12.15 -5.38 -27.88
N VAL A 4 11.50 -6.51 -28.19
CA VAL A 4 10.10 -6.77 -27.83
C VAL A 4 9.96 -6.87 -26.30
N ASN A 5 10.89 -7.56 -25.64
CA ASN A 5 10.92 -7.68 -24.19
C ASN A 5 11.16 -6.32 -23.50
N LEU A 6 12.01 -5.46 -24.09
CA LEU A 6 12.25 -4.11 -23.60
C LEU A 6 10.99 -3.25 -23.71
N LYS A 7 10.33 -3.23 -24.87
CA LYS A 7 9.06 -2.51 -25.09
C LYS A 7 7.95 -2.97 -24.13
N ILE A 8 7.86 -4.27 -23.84
CA ILE A 8 6.90 -4.79 -22.86
C ILE A 8 7.23 -4.29 -21.45
N LYS A 9 8.50 -4.30 -21.05
CA LYS A 9 8.94 -3.79 -19.74
C LYS A 9 8.63 -2.30 -19.59
N GLU A 10 8.91 -1.48 -20.61
CA GLU A 10 8.60 -0.05 -20.62
C GLU A 10 7.10 0.21 -20.47
N ARG A 11 6.25 -0.51 -21.22
CA ARG A 11 4.79 -0.41 -21.09
C ARG A 11 4.33 -0.74 -19.68
N LYS A 12 4.83 -1.84 -19.09
CA LYS A 12 4.48 -2.23 -17.71
C LYS A 12 4.89 -1.15 -16.71
N MET A 13 6.08 -0.58 -16.86
CA MET A 13 6.56 0.50 -15.99
C MET A 13 5.70 1.75 -16.13
N ARG A 14 5.38 2.16 -17.37
CA ARG A 14 4.52 3.31 -17.65
C ARG A 14 3.13 3.12 -17.05
N THR A 15 2.51 1.96 -17.23
CA THR A 15 1.19 1.67 -16.66
C THR A 15 1.22 1.69 -15.13
N ARG A 16 2.24 1.12 -14.49
CA ARG A 16 2.39 1.19 -13.03
C ARG A 16 2.48 2.63 -12.53
N ARG A 17 3.31 3.45 -13.17
CA ARG A 17 3.44 4.87 -12.81
C ARG A 17 2.11 5.64 -12.96
N LEU A 18 1.34 5.38 -14.01
CA LEU A 18 0.02 5.98 -14.20
C LEU A 18 -0.96 5.55 -13.10
N ILE A 19 -0.96 4.25 -12.74
CA ILE A 19 -1.79 3.72 -11.65
C ILE A 19 -1.39 4.33 -10.30
N GLU A 20 -0.10 4.48 -10.03
CA GLU A 20 0.40 5.10 -8.80
C GLU A 20 -0.08 6.56 -8.68
N MET A 21 0.05 7.35 -9.75
CA MET A 21 -0.46 8.73 -9.76
C MET A 21 -1.97 8.79 -9.57
N GLY A 22 -2.74 7.93 -10.25
CA GLY A 22 -4.18 7.83 -10.04
C GLY A 22 -4.53 7.42 -8.59
N GLY A 23 -3.75 6.53 -8.01
CA GLY A 23 -3.89 6.12 -6.60
C GLY A 23 -3.66 7.27 -5.61
N LEU A 24 -2.75 8.20 -5.92
CA LEU A 24 -2.56 9.42 -5.11
C LEU A 24 -3.77 10.35 -5.17
N VAL A 25 -4.38 10.52 -6.35
CA VAL A 25 -5.61 11.32 -6.53
C VAL A 25 -6.76 10.73 -5.71
N ALA A 26 -6.97 9.41 -5.79
CA ALA A 26 -7.99 8.72 -5.01
C ALA A 26 -7.72 8.80 -3.50
N LYS A 27 -6.46 8.66 -3.07
CA LYS A 27 -6.07 8.81 -1.66
C LYS A 27 -6.34 10.21 -1.13
N ALA A 28 -6.14 11.24 -1.96
CA ALA A 28 -6.48 12.63 -1.64
C ALA A 28 -8.00 12.91 -1.71
N LYS A 29 -8.83 11.90 -2.04
CA LYS A 29 -10.28 12.00 -2.22
C LYS A 29 -10.69 13.00 -3.30
N LEU A 30 -9.91 13.12 -4.36
CA LEU A 30 -10.15 14.04 -5.48
C LEU A 30 -10.66 13.33 -6.75
N ASP A 31 -10.87 12.02 -6.69
CA ASP A 31 -11.29 11.14 -7.79
C ASP A 31 -12.75 11.35 -8.22
N HIS A 32 -13.54 12.05 -7.41
CA HIS A 32 -14.90 12.47 -7.77
C HIS A 32 -14.94 13.73 -8.66
N LEU A 33 -13.82 14.43 -8.81
CA LEU A 33 -13.76 15.65 -9.64
C LEU A 33 -13.81 15.32 -11.12
N GLN A 34 -14.43 16.20 -11.91
CA GLN A 34 -14.40 16.09 -13.36
C GLN A 34 -12.97 16.23 -13.90
N THR A 35 -12.69 15.59 -15.04
CA THR A 35 -11.36 15.56 -15.67
C THR A 35 -10.74 16.95 -15.83
N ASN A 36 -11.52 17.93 -16.30
CA ASN A 36 -11.02 19.29 -16.52
C ASN A 36 -10.71 20.02 -15.21
N THR A 37 -11.52 19.80 -14.16
CA THR A 37 -11.27 20.37 -12.83
C THR A 37 -10.00 19.80 -12.20
N LEU A 38 -9.83 18.47 -12.26
CA LEU A 38 -8.63 17.82 -11.78
C LEU A 38 -7.38 18.30 -12.54
N PHE A 39 -7.48 18.40 -13.86
CA PHE A 39 -6.39 18.91 -14.69
C PHE A 39 -6.04 20.36 -14.33
N GLY A 40 -7.04 21.24 -14.18
CA GLY A 40 -6.85 22.62 -13.76
C GLY A 40 -6.17 22.74 -12.38
N ALA A 41 -6.55 21.90 -11.42
CA ALA A 41 -5.90 21.85 -10.11
C ALA A 41 -4.42 21.44 -10.22
N ILE A 42 -4.08 20.45 -11.05
CA ILE A 42 -2.69 20.03 -11.28
C ILE A 42 -1.89 21.13 -11.99
N VAL A 43 -2.49 21.86 -12.92
CA VAL A 43 -1.85 23.02 -13.59
C VAL A 43 -1.55 24.12 -12.55
N SER A 44 -2.50 24.43 -11.68
CA SER A 44 -2.29 25.40 -10.59
C SER A 44 -1.17 24.98 -9.64
N LEU A 45 -1.06 23.68 -9.31
CA LEU A 45 0.06 23.14 -8.53
C LEU A 45 1.41 23.34 -9.25
N LYS A 46 1.46 23.09 -10.57
CA LYS A 46 2.67 23.32 -11.38
C LYS A 46 3.08 24.80 -11.38
N GLU A 47 2.11 25.71 -11.52
CA GLU A 47 2.36 27.16 -11.49
C GLU A 47 2.91 27.59 -10.12
N THR A 48 2.29 27.11 -9.04
CA THR A 48 2.75 27.36 -7.67
C THR A 48 4.18 26.87 -7.45
N LEU A 49 4.53 25.68 -7.96
CA LEU A 49 5.88 25.15 -7.87
C LEU A 49 6.89 25.99 -8.66
N THR A 50 6.47 26.55 -9.79
CA THR A 50 7.32 27.40 -10.63
C THR A 50 7.58 28.75 -9.95
N GLN A 51 6.56 29.33 -9.31
CA GLN A 51 6.66 30.62 -8.61
C GLN A 51 7.37 30.50 -7.26
N HIS A 52 7.20 29.38 -6.56
CA HIS A 52 7.74 29.16 -5.22
C HIS A 52 8.37 27.77 -5.10
N PRO A 53 9.58 27.52 -5.64
CA PRO A 53 10.20 26.19 -5.63
C PRO A 53 10.30 25.54 -4.24
N ASN A 54 10.46 26.35 -3.19
CA ASN A 54 10.57 25.90 -1.81
C ASN A 54 9.31 25.21 -1.27
N VAL A 55 8.13 25.41 -1.90
CA VAL A 55 6.88 24.73 -1.50
C VAL A 55 6.97 23.21 -1.67
N GLN A 56 7.85 22.73 -2.55
CA GLN A 56 8.06 21.30 -2.75
C GLN A 56 8.45 20.59 -1.44
N ASN A 57 9.39 21.16 -0.67
CA ASN A 57 9.83 20.58 0.60
C ASN A 57 8.68 20.50 1.62
N HIS A 58 7.81 21.51 1.61
CA HIS A 58 6.64 21.55 2.47
C HIS A 58 5.64 20.44 2.07
N TRP A 59 5.33 20.29 0.78
CA TRP A 59 4.48 19.21 0.28
C TRP A 59 5.06 17.82 0.56
N THR A 60 6.37 17.63 0.40
CA THR A 60 7.06 16.39 0.77
C THR A 60 6.86 16.07 2.24
N THR A 61 6.98 17.07 3.12
CA THR A 61 6.79 16.89 4.57
C THR A 61 5.34 16.54 4.90
N ILE A 62 4.36 17.21 4.30
CA ILE A 62 2.93 16.88 4.46
C ILE A 62 2.67 15.44 4.02
N GLY A 63 3.11 15.08 2.81
CA GLY A 63 2.94 13.74 2.25
C GLY A 63 3.54 12.68 3.18
N LYS A 64 4.78 12.88 3.62
CA LYS A 64 5.46 11.98 4.56
C LYS A 64 4.64 11.81 5.85
N ASN A 65 4.21 12.90 6.48
CA ASN A 65 3.42 12.83 7.71
C ASN A 65 2.10 12.06 7.54
N ILE A 66 1.45 12.18 6.38
CA ILE A 66 0.23 11.41 6.08
C ILE A 66 0.55 9.92 5.96
N PHE A 67 1.59 9.55 5.21
CA PHE A 67 2.00 8.15 5.06
C PHE A 67 2.49 7.55 6.37
N ASP A 68 3.26 8.29 7.15
CA ASP A 68 3.76 7.85 8.46
C ASP A 68 2.59 7.60 9.41
N LYS A 69 1.58 8.48 9.46
CA LYS A 69 0.35 8.26 10.24
C LYS A 69 -0.44 7.02 9.79
N GLU A 70 -0.46 6.71 8.50
CA GLU A 70 -1.10 5.47 8.01
C GLU A 70 -0.34 4.21 8.44
N GLN A 71 0.98 4.31 8.64
CA GLN A 71 1.81 3.22 9.14
C GLN A 71 1.87 3.17 10.67
N GLN A 72 1.63 4.31 11.32
CA GLN A 72 1.53 4.43 12.77
C GLN A 72 0.44 3.48 13.27
N ASN A 73 0.73 2.77 14.36
CA ASN A 73 -0.11 1.72 14.94
C ASN A 73 -0.25 0.45 14.08
N LYS A 74 0.66 0.20 13.13
CA LYS A 74 0.78 -1.13 12.53
C LYS A 74 2.04 -1.83 13.03
N ALA A 75 1.88 -3.06 13.48
CA ALA A 75 3.01 -3.93 13.80
C ALA A 75 3.31 -4.83 12.61
N ALA A 76 4.57 -4.97 12.23
CA ALA A 76 4.96 -5.99 11.26
C ALA A 76 4.83 -7.37 11.92
N VAL A 77 4.00 -8.22 11.35
CA VAL A 77 3.66 -9.55 11.87
C VAL A 77 4.06 -10.60 10.85
N ILE A 78 4.67 -11.68 11.34
CA ILE A 78 4.81 -12.95 10.63
C ILE A 78 3.94 -13.97 11.35
N LEU A 79 3.05 -14.61 10.61
CA LEU A 79 2.14 -15.64 11.09
C LEU A 79 2.45 -16.96 10.40
N LYS A 80 2.71 -18.00 11.21
CA LYS A 80 3.03 -19.36 10.76
C LYS A 80 2.02 -20.34 11.30
N PHE A 81 1.66 -21.33 10.49
CA PHE A 81 0.78 -22.43 10.87
C PHE A 81 1.57 -23.74 10.81
N SER A 82 1.22 -24.72 11.65
CA SER A 82 1.84 -26.06 11.65
C SER A 82 1.42 -26.88 10.42
N SER A 83 0.23 -26.61 9.88
CA SER A 83 -0.30 -27.16 8.63
C SER A 83 -1.04 -26.06 7.86
N GLU A 84 -1.42 -26.33 6.61
CA GLU A 84 -2.17 -25.36 5.82
C GLU A 84 -3.50 -24.99 6.52
N PRO A 85 -3.75 -23.69 6.79
CA PRO A 85 -4.99 -23.27 7.43
C PRO A 85 -6.19 -23.47 6.49
N ASP A 86 -7.37 -23.66 7.06
CA ASP A 86 -8.61 -23.76 6.28
C ASP A 86 -8.97 -22.41 5.60
N GLU A 87 -9.92 -22.45 4.66
CA GLU A 87 -10.30 -21.26 3.88
C GLU A 87 -10.93 -20.14 4.73
N ASN A 88 -11.62 -20.45 5.84
CA ASN A 88 -12.15 -19.41 6.72
C ASN A 88 -11.00 -18.68 7.43
N THR A 89 -10.03 -19.44 7.93
CA THR A 89 -8.81 -18.88 8.53
C THR A 89 -8.02 -18.04 7.53
N LYS A 90 -7.83 -18.53 6.29
CA LYS A 90 -7.16 -17.76 5.22
C LYS A 90 -7.91 -16.48 4.88
N ARG A 91 -9.24 -16.53 4.79
CA ARG A 91 -10.07 -15.34 4.54
C ARG A 91 -9.91 -14.34 5.68
N TYR A 92 -9.92 -14.81 6.92
CA TYR A 92 -9.78 -13.97 8.11
C TYR A 92 -8.44 -13.22 8.16
N ILE A 93 -7.32 -13.93 7.99
CA ILE A 93 -5.99 -13.30 8.04
C ILE A 93 -5.78 -12.32 6.86
N ARG A 94 -6.40 -12.57 5.70
CA ARG A 94 -6.39 -11.63 4.56
C ARG A 94 -7.18 -10.35 4.86
N LEU A 95 -8.28 -10.43 5.61
CA LEU A 95 -9.03 -9.24 6.06
C LEU A 95 -8.18 -8.34 6.96
N HIS A 96 -7.29 -8.94 7.75
CA HIS A 96 -6.28 -8.23 8.55
C HIS A 96 -5.02 -7.84 7.78
N GLY A 97 -5.05 -8.00 6.45
CA GLY A 97 -4.02 -7.52 5.55
C GLY A 97 -2.81 -8.44 5.40
N LEU A 98 -2.80 -9.62 6.00
CA LEU A 98 -1.72 -10.60 5.82
C LEU A 98 -1.68 -11.11 4.38
N LYS A 99 -0.47 -11.22 3.83
CA LYS A 99 -0.23 -11.75 2.50
C LYS A 99 0.66 -12.98 2.58
N TRP A 100 0.36 -13.97 1.74
CA TRP A 100 1.19 -15.15 1.62
C TRP A 100 2.52 -14.81 0.95
N ASN A 101 3.62 -15.17 1.61
CA ASN A 101 4.95 -15.12 1.06
C ASN A 101 5.36 -16.52 0.61
N SER A 102 5.32 -16.79 -0.69
CA SER A 102 5.64 -18.10 -1.26
C SER A 102 7.10 -18.51 -1.11
N PHE A 103 8.03 -17.57 -0.92
CA PHE A 103 9.43 -17.90 -0.69
C PHE A 103 9.66 -18.40 0.74
N ARG A 104 9.05 -17.72 1.73
CA ARG A 104 9.19 -18.08 3.14
C ARG A 104 8.19 -19.13 3.62
N GLN A 105 7.15 -19.40 2.83
CA GLN A 105 6.00 -20.22 3.23
C GLN A 105 5.32 -19.69 4.51
N GLU A 106 5.19 -18.36 4.61
CA GLU A 106 4.70 -17.66 5.78
C GLU A 106 3.73 -16.53 5.40
N TRP A 107 2.85 -16.15 6.31
CA TRP A 107 1.96 -14.99 6.14
C TRP A 107 2.58 -13.76 6.77
N CYS A 108 2.78 -12.68 5.99
CA CYS A 108 3.46 -11.48 6.47
C CYS A 108 2.70 -10.21 6.09
N SER A 109 2.57 -9.26 7.02
CA SER A 109 2.13 -7.88 6.73
C SER A 109 2.21 -6.98 7.97
N ASN A 110 1.91 -5.71 7.77
CA ASN A 110 1.72 -4.72 8.83
C ASN A 110 0.25 -4.75 9.31
N VAL A 111 0.01 -5.27 10.52
CA VAL A 111 -1.32 -5.46 11.11
C VAL A 111 -1.62 -4.30 12.07
N LYS A 112 -2.78 -3.67 11.90
CA LYS A 112 -3.23 -2.56 12.78
C LYS A 112 -3.67 -3.04 14.16
N ASP A 113 -4.44 -4.11 14.19
CA ASP A 113 -5.05 -4.65 15.41
C ASP A 113 -4.62 -6.10 15.60
N ILE A 114 -3.54 -6.27 16.37
CA ILE A 114 -3.00 -7.60 16.68
C ILE A 114 -3.98 -8.37 17.58
N GLU A 115 -4.72 -7.70 18.46
CA GLU A 115 -5.65 -8.35 19.37
C GLU A 115 -6.83 -8.94 18.62
N ALA A 116 -7.43 -8.16 17.71
CA ALA A 116 -8.45 -8.68 16.80
C ALA A 116 -7.92 -9.86 15.99
N LEU A 117 -6.70 -9.78 15.45
CA LEU A 117 -6.08 -10.90 14.73
C LEU A 117 -5.99 -12.16 15.60
N LYS A 118 -5.51 -12.04 16.85
CA LYS A 118 -5.40 -13.19 17.77
C LYS A 118 -6.77 -13.77 18.13
N ASN A 119 -7.77 -12.92 18.36
CA ASN A 119 -9.12 -13.34 18.77
C ASN A 119 -9.81 -14.23 17.71
N GLY A 120 -9.61 -13.94 16.42
CA GLY A 120 -10.16 -14.79 15.36
C GLY A 120 -9.36 -16.07 15.09
N LEU A 121 -8.21 -16.25 15.73
CA LEU A 121 -7.35 -17.43 15.59
C LEU A 121 -7.32 -18.30 16.86
N LEU A 122 -8.17 -18.04 17.86
CA LEU A 122 -8.15 -18.72 19.16
C LEU A 122 -8.22 -20.26 19.07
N ASN A 123 -8.91 -20.78 18.07
CA ASN A 123 -9.09 -22.24 17.87
C ASN A 123 -8.10 -22.84 16.86
N VAL A 124 -7.10 -22.08 16.43
CA VAL A 124 -6.12 -22.51 15.42
C VAL A 124 -4.74 -22.54 16.07
N GLN A 125 -3.97 -23.58 15.79
CA GLN A 125 -2.57 -23.62 16.23
C GLN A 125 -1.72 -22.75 15.31
N TYR A 126 -1.15 -21.68 15.84
CA TYR A 126 -0.28 -20.76 15.09
C TYR A 126 0.90 -20.26 15.92
N LYS A 127 1.93 -19.77 15.23
CA LYS A 127 3.03 -18.99 15.79
C LYS A 127 2.99 -17.59 15.21
N LEU A 128 2.98 -16.58 16.09
CA LEU A 128 3.00 -15.17 15.70
C LEU A 128 4.32 -14.54 16.16
N GLU A 129 5.05 -13.94 15.22
CA GLU A 129 6.31 -13.24 15.45
C GLU A 129 6.11 -11.75 15.11
N LEU A 130 6.50 -10.87 16.02
CA LEU A 130 6.54 -9.42 15.77
C LEU A 130 7.92 -9.06 15.23
N VAL A 131 7.95 -8.38 14.09
CA VAL A 131 9.18 -7.87 13.48
C VAL A 131 9.33 -6.41 13.93
N SER A 132 10.32 -6.17 14.78
CA SER A 132 10.74 -4.82 15.23
C SER A 132 11.67 -4.16 14.23
#